data_AF-A0A926RVT2-F1
#
_entry.id   AF-A0A926RVT2-F1
#
_cell.length_a   1.000
_cell.length_b   1.000
_cell.length_c   1.000
_cell.angle_alpha   90.00
_cell.angle_beta   90.00
_cell.angle_gamma   90.00
#
_symmetry.space_group_name_H-M   'P 1'
#
loop_
_entity.id
_entity.type
_entity.pdbx_description
1 polymer ?
#
loop_
_entity_poly.entity_id
_entity_poly.type
_entity_poly.pdbx_seq_one_letter_code
_entity_poly.pdbx_strand_id
1 'polypeptide(L)'
;MSLDEIFNDPILSKRRSGTTPDDPYVFMSETREVINEVLNLTEIPNRLERVRVVSDTPMYEITDGELKENYFRVDYAQGDVFFHPSQNGKSFTVEYKGEGVHYFPHRRVWTKHNGITVTETLEDIVNISNDKIDEVEQKIDEAEQAIIDTNNATSDYTTVVNDTKKIYKGVVNLISDLQTTFPNPEVGWTVGVRENKTEYRWDSSEWKPVGISDTPEGFTITVSENPPLSGHTLWLDVAEESRTARVVMSATEPEDDTQIWWQIDE
;
A
#
# COMPACT_ATOMS: atom_id res chain seq x y z
N MET A 1 27.83 -3.15 -48.23
CA MET A 1 26.44 -2.83 -47.88
C MET A 1 25.63 -4.08 -48.11
N SER A 2 25.21 -4.76 -47.03
CA SER A 2 24.41 -5.98 -47.17
C SER A 2 22.99 -5.61 -47.62
N LEU A 3 22.26 -6.56 -48.20
CA LEU A 3 20.84 -6.35 -48.57
C LEU A 3 19.99 -5.95 -47.34
N ASP A 4 20.41 -6.37 -46.15
CA ASP A 4 19.79 -6.03 -44.87
C ASP A 4 19.91 -4.53 -44.51
N GLU A 5 20.90 -3.81 -45.06
CA GLU A 5 21.10 -2.37 -44.82
C GLU A 5 20.31 -1.48 -45.79
N ILE A 6 19.69 -2.05 -46.84
CA ILE A 6 18.98 -1.29 -47.90
C ILE A 6 17.45 -1.41 -47.75
N PHE A 7 16.95 -2.51 -47.17
CA PHE A 7 15.53 -2.74 -46.91
C PHE A 7 15.28 -2.92 -45.41
N ASN A 8 15.05 -1.82 -44.70
CA ASN A 8 14.95 -1.85 -43.23
C ASN A 8 13.71 -2.60 -42.70
N ASP A 9 12.67 -2.81 -43.52
CA ASP A 9 11.40 -3.43 -43.09
C ASP A 9 10.67 -4.15 -44.25
N PRO A 10 11.15 -5.32 -44.72
CA PRO A 10 10.48 -6.06 -45.78
C PRO A 10 9.26 -6.84 -45.26
N ILE A 11 8.29 -7.12 -46.14
CA ILE A 11 7.32 -8.19 -45.90
C ILE A 11 8.06 -9.52 -46.01
N LEU A 12 8.08 -10.28 -44.92
CA LEU A 12 8.70 -11.61 -44.92
C LEU A 12 7.63 -12.65 -45.23
N SER A 13 7.77 -13.29 -46.37
CA SER A 13 6.86 -14.35 -46.80
C SER A 13 7.60 -15.67 -46.84
N LYS A 14 7.19 -16.62 -45.99
CA LYS A 14 7.64 -18.00 -46.06
C LYS A 14 6.48 -18.84 -46.54
N ARG A 15 6.51 -19.30 -47.80
CA ARG A 15 5.50 -20.22 -48.33
C ARG A 15 6.17 -21.50 -48.81
N ARG A 16 5.61 -22.63 -48.42
CA ARG A 16 6.05 -23.98 -48.77
C ARG A 16 5.18 -24.51 -49.90
N SER A 17 5.81 -25.18 -50.86
CA SER A 17 5.14 -25.83 -51.98
C SER A 17 4.51 -27.17 -51.58
N GLY A 18 5.05 -27.85 -50.56
CA GLY A 18 4.61 -29.17 -50.14
C GLY A 18 4.85 -30.29 -51.16
N THR A 19 5.50 -29.99 -52.29
CA THR A 19 5.65 -30.91 -53.43
C THR A 19 6.96 -31.68 -53.42
N THR A 20 7.95 -31.23 -52.63
CA THR A 20 9.28 -31.82 -52.55
C THR A 20 9.65 -32.19 -51.12
N PRO A 21 10.46 -33.25 -50.90
CA PRO A 21 10.95 -33.61 -49.56
C PRO A 21 11.70 -32.48 -48.84
N ASP A 22 12.32 -31.57 -49.58
CA ASP A 22 13.08 -30.44 -49.05
C ASP A 22 12.21 -29.22 -48.68
N ASP A 23 10.93 -29.21 -49.07
CA ASP A 23 9.97 -28.14 -48.78
C ASP A 23 8.56 -28.68 -48.48
N PRO A 24 8.43 -29.55 -47.45
CA PRO A 24 7.17 -30.22 -47.15
C PRO A 24 6.21 -29.31 -46.39
N TYR A 25 4.90 -29.56 -46.50
CA TYR A 25 3.94 -28.99 -45.56
C TYR A 25 4.21 -29.52 -44.15
N VAL A 26 4.14 -28.64 -43.15
CA VAL A 26 4.42 -28.98 -41.76
C VAL A 26 3.11 -29.37 -41.08
N PHE A 27 3.05 -30.54 -40.45
CA PHE A 27 1.91 -30.86 -39.60
C PHE A 27 1.98 -30.03 -38.32
N MET A 28 0.90 -29.32 -38.02
CA MET A 28 0.75 -28.51 -36.82
C MET A 28 -0.44 -29.00 -36.02
N SER A 29 -0.27 -29.03 -34.70
CA SER A 29 -1.33 -29.26 -33.72
C SER A 29 -1.10 -28.24 -32.62
N GLU A 30 -1.98 -27.24 -32.54
CA GLU A 30 -1.84 -26.14 -31.58
C GLU A 30 -3.15 -25.87 -30.86
N THR A 31 -3.05 -25.56 -29.56
CA THR A 31 -4.19 -25.12 -28.75
C THR A 31 -4.19 -23.61 -28.67
N ARG A 32 -5.28 -22.98 -29.10
CA ARG A 32 -5.44 -21.54 -29.14
C ARG A 32 -6.82 -21.14 -28.62
N GLU A 33 -6.89 -19.98 -28.00
CA GLU A 33 -8.14 -19.38 -27.54
C GLU A 33 -8.85 -18.65 -28.68
N VAL A 34 -10.19 -18.76 -28.71
CA VAL A 34 -11.04 -17.96 -29.60
C VAL A 34 -11.22 -16.58 -28.97
N ILE A 35 -10.72 -15.54 -29.64
CA ILE A 35 -10.82 -14.14 -29.19
C ILE A 35 -11.48 -13.33 -30.28
N ASN A 36 -12.55 -12.61 -29.91
CA ASN A 36 -13.41 -11.88 -30.83
C ASN A 36 -13.88 -12.77 -32.00
N GLU A 37 -14.38 -13.97 -31.67
CA GLU A 37 -14.90 -14.95 -32.65
C GLU A 37 -13.84 -15.56 -33.57
N VAL A 38 -12.56 -15.23 -33.41
CA VAL A 38 -11.46 -15.70 -34.26
C VAL A 38 -10.39 -16.43 -33.45
N LEU A 39 -9.92 -17.53 -34.01
CA LEU A 39 -8.72 -18.25 -33.58
C LEU A 39 -7.68 -18.12 -34.70
N ASN A 40 -6.54 -17.51 -34.39
CA ASN A 40 -5.48 -17.25 -35.36
C ASN A 40 -4.49 -18.41 -35.34
N LEU A 41 -4.25 -19.04 -36.49
CA LEU A 41 -3.26 -20.11 -36.64
C LEU A 41 -1.86 -19.54 -36.81
N THR A 42 -0.84 -20.33 -36.41
CA THR A 42 0.57 -19.93 -36.58
C THR A 42 0.98 -19.86 -38.05
N GLU A 43 0.46 -20.77 -38.87
CA GLU A 43 0.70 -20.83 -40.30
C GLU A 43 -0.60 -20.92 -41.09
N ILE A 44 -0.56 -20.46 -42.34
CA ILE A 44 -1.66 -20.58 -43.30
C ILE A 44 -1.89 -22.08 -43.56
N PRO A 45 -3.09 -22.61 -43.29
CA PRO A 45 -3.37 -24.02 -43.51
C PRO A 45 -3.49 -24.35 -44.99
N ASN A 46 -3.15 -25.59 -45.35
CA ASN A 46 -3.35 -26.08 -46.70
C ASN A 46 -4.84 -26.35 -46.97
N ARG A 47 -5.35 -25.75 -48.04
CA ARG A 47 -6.78 -25.84 -48.39
C ARG A 47 -7.25 -27.23 -48.80
N LEU A 48 -6.36 -28.06 -49.36
CA LEU A 48 -6.71 -29.41 -49.81
C LEU A 48 -6.77 -30.40 -48.65
N GLU A 49 -5.82 -30.29 -47.71
CA GLU A 49 -5.72 -31.13 -46.51
C GLU A 49 -6.71 -30.74 -45.41
N ARG A 50 -7.30 -29.54 -45.51
CA ARG A 50 -8.28 -28.98 -44.59
C ARG A 50 -7.75 -28.81 -43.15
N VAL A 51 -8.61 -28.24 -42.30
CA VAL A 51 -8.33 -28.04 -40.88
C VAL A 51 -9.25 -28.95 -40.08
N ARG A 52 -8.74 -29.52 -39.00
CA ARG A 52 -9.53 -30.29 -38.05
C ARG A 52 -9.50 -29.64 -36.68
N VAL A 53 -10.68 -29.32 -36.16
CA VAL A 53 -10.83 -28.84 -34.78
C VAL A 53 -11.10 -30.04 -33.87
N VAL A 54 -10.25 -30.25 -32.88
CA VAL A 54 -10.37 -31.31 -31.88
C VAL A 54 -11.21 -30.77 -30.72
N SER A 55 -12.36 -31.40 -30.49
CA SER A 55 -13.30 -31.06 -29.41
C SER A 55 -14.12 -32.30 -29.03
N ASP A 56 -14.67 -32.31 -27.81
CA ASP A 56 -15.60 -33.33 -27.34
C ASP A 56 -16.89 -33.37 -28.19
N THR A 57 -17.32 -32.19 -28.66
CA THR A 57 -18.44 -32.07 -29.60
C THR A 57 -17.89 -31.94 -31.02
N PRO A 58 -18.37 -32.73 -32.00
CA PRO A 58 -17.92 -32.62 -33.39
C PRO A 58 -18.13 -31.20 -33.93
N MET A 59 -17.03 -30.62 -34.42
CA MET A 59 -17.01 -29.32 -35.08
C MET A 59 -17.03 -29.51 -36.60
N TYR A 60 -17.82 -28.70 -37.31
CA TYR A 60 -18.02 -28.83 -38.76
C TYR A 60 -17.54 -27.59 -39.50
N GLU A 61 -16.64 -27.78 -40.47
CA GLU A 61 -16.19 -26.71 -41.36
C GLU A 61 -17.30 -26.35 -42.36
N ILE A 62 -17.61 -25.07 -42.49
CA ILE A 62 -18.47 -24.53 -43.54
C ILE A 62 -17.68 -23.54 -44.41
N THR A 63 -18.04 -23.44 -45.69
CA THR A 63 -17.44 -22.44 -46.60
C THR A 63 -18.20 -21.13 -46.64
N ASP A 64 -19.51 -21.16 -46.38
CA ASP A 64 -20.38 -20.00 -46.40
C ASP A 64 -21.62 -20.22 -45.51
N GLY A 65 -22.29 -19.14 -45.14
CA GLY A 65 -23.46 -19.11 -44.25
C GLY A 65 -23.15 -18.72 -42.80
N GLU A 66 -24.18 -18.76 -41.96
CA GLU A 66 -24.08 -18.43 -40.54
C GLU A 66 -23.40 -19.54 -39.74
N LEU A 67 -22.47 -19.15 -38.87
CA LEU A 67 -21.77 -20.06 -37.97
C LEU A 67 -22.70 -20.47 -36.84
N LYS A 68 -23.10 -21.74 -36.80
CA LYS A 68 -23.76 -22.34 -35.63
C LYS A 68 -22.71 -22.67 -34.57
N GLU A 69 -23.16 -22.98 -33.35
CA GLU A 69 -22.25 -23.25 -32.22
C GLU A 69 -21.21 -24.33 -32.53
N ASN A 70 -21.59 -25.39 -33.22
CA ASN A 70 -20.69 -26.49 -33.58
C ASN A 70 -20.06 -26.34 -34.97
N TYR A 71 -20.14 -25.16 -35.58
CA TYR A 71 -19.58 -24.89 -36.91
C TYR A 71 -18.38 -23.95 -36.79
N PHE A 72 -17.48 -24.04 -37.76
CA PHE A 72 -16.36 -23.11 -37.93
C PHE A 72 -16.14 -22.84 -39.42
N ARG A 73 -15.49 -21.73 -39.73
CA ARG A 73 -15.07 -21.38 -41.09
C ARG A 73 -13.60 -21.03 -41.08
N VAL A 74 -12.86 -21.45 -42.09
CA VAL A 74 -11.42 -21.18 -42.20
C VAL A 74 -11.15 -20.23 -43.35
N ASP A 75 -10.43 -19.14 -43.09
CA ASP A 75 -9.77 -18.35 -44.12
C ASP A 75 -8.39 -18.96 -44.43
N TYR A 76 -8.36 -19.79 -45.48
CA TYR A 76 -7.15 -20.42 -46.00
C TYR A 76 -6.17 -19.44 -46.68
N ALA A 77 -6.47 -18.14 -46.74
CA ALA A 77 -5.53 -17.13 -47.21
C ALA A 77 -4.71 -16.51 -46.07
N GLN A 78 -5.29 -16.38 -44.88
CA GLN A 78 -4.66 -15.71 -43.73
C GLN A 78 -4.35 -16.66 -42.57
N GLY A 79 -5.03 -17.81 -42.47
CA GLY A 79 -4.91 -18.72 -41.34
C GLY A 79 -5.87 -18.40 -40.19
N ASP A 80 -6.98 -17.72 -40.46
CA ASP A 80 -7.99 -17.42 -39.45
C ASP A 80 -9.07 -18.49 -39.40
N VAL A 81 -9.45 -18.91 -38.20
CA VAL A 81 -10.58 -19.82 -37.96
C VAL A 81 -11.67 -19.07 -37.20
N PHE A 82 -12.79 -18.85 -37.87
CA PHE A 82 -13.96 -18.17 -37.35
C PHE A 82 -14.89 -19.15 -36.66
N PHE A 83 -15.36 -18.78 -35.47
CA PHE A 83 -16.31 -19.54 -34.65
C PHE A 83 -17.56 -18.72 -34.35
N HIS A 84 -18.62 -19.38 -33.89
CA HIS A 84 -19.79 -18.70 -33.35
C HIS A 84 -19.44 -17.93 -32.05
N PRO A 85 -20.07 -16.77 -31.76
CA PRO A 85 -19.82 -15.97 -30.55
C PRO A 85 -19.87 -16.74 -29.22
N SER A 86 -20.70 -17.79 -29.12
CA SER A 86 -20.78 -18.64 -27.90
C SER A 86 -19.52 -19.48 -27.64
N GLN A 87 -18.57 -19.49 -28.57
CA GLN A 87 -17.27 -20.13 -28.42
C GLN A 87 -16.15 -19.17 -27.99
N ASN A 88 -16.42 -17.87 -27.88
CA ASN A 88 -15.43 -16.88 -27.46
C ASN A 88 -14.93 -17.17 -26.04
N GLY A 89 -13.61 -17.07 -25.81
CA GLY A 89 -12.94 -17.42 -24.57
C GLY A 89 -12.68 -18.91 -24.36
N LYS A 90 -13.12 -19.78 -25.29
CA LYS A 90 -12.80 -21.21 -25.25
C LYS A 90 -11.53 -21.50 -26.03
N SER A 91 -10.78 -22.49 -25.57
CA SER A 91 -9.60 -23.01 -26.27
C SER A 91 -9.96 -24.22 -27.11
N PHE A 92 -9.50 -24.24 -28.35
CA PHE A 92 -9.60 -25.40 -29.23
C PHE A 92 -8.21 -25.85 -29.67
N THR A 93 -8.02 -27.17 -29.77
CA THR A 93 -6.86 -27.73 -30.45
C THR A 93 -7.17 -27.87 -31.92
N VAL A 94 -6.33 -27.30 -32.78
CA VAL A 94 -6.52 -27.28 -34.22
C VAL A 94 -5.36 -28.01 -34.89
N GLU A 95 -5.70 -29.01 -35.71
CA GLU A 95 -4.76 -29.84 -36.46
C GLU A 95 -4.83 -29.48 -37.95
N TYR A 96 -3.69 -29.22 -38.58
CA TYR A 96 -3.62 -28.84 -40.00
C TYR A 96 -2.22 -29.05 -40.60
N LYS A 97 -2.12 -28.90 -41.92
CA LYS A 97 -0.84 -28.85 -42.65
C LYS A 97 -0.54 -27.40 -43.00
N GLY A 98 0.51 -26.83 -42.42
CA GLY A 98 0.92 -25.44 -42.64
C GLY A 98 1.72 -25.25 -43.93
N GLU A 99 1.31 -24.25 -44.71
CA GLU A 99 2.00 -23.76 -45.90
C GLU A 99 3.02 -22.65 -45.58
N GLY A 100 3.15 -22.23 -44.32
CA GLY A 100 3.95 -21.07 -43.91
C GLY A 100 3.11 -19.82 -43.66
N VAL A 101 3.70 -18.63 -43.64
CA VAL A 101 3.05 -17.41 -43.14
C VAL A 101 3.66 -16.13 -43.75
N HIS A 102 2.89 -15.05 -43.71
CA HIS A 102 3.32 -13.70 -44.08
C HIS A 102 3.49 -12.84 -42.83
N TYR A 103 4.67 -12.25 -42.65
CA TYR A 103 4.92 -11.25 -41.63
C TYR A 103 4.93 -9.86 -42.26
N PHE A 104 4.10 -8.98 -41.72
CA PHE A 104 4.06 -7.58 -42.11
C PHE A 104 4.81 -6.74 -41.08
N PRO A 105 5.69 -5.82 -41.53
CA PRO A 105 6.37 -4.91 -40.60
C PRO A 105 5.34 -3.95 -39.99
N HIS A 106 5.37 -3.78 -38.68
CA HIS A 106 4.42 -2.94 -37.94
C HIS A 106 4.41 -1.48 -38.42
N ARG A 107 5.53 -0.96 -38.96
CA ARG A 107 5.62 0.38 -39.58
C ARG A 107 4.73 0.56 -40.82
N ARG A 108 4.29 -0.53 -41.44
CA ARG A 108 3.43 -0.54 -42.63
C ARG A 108 1.98 -0.91 -42.34
N VAL A 109 1.68 -1.27 -41.09
CA VAL A 109 0.31 -1.49 -40.62
C VAL A 109 -0.19 -0.17 -40.05
N TRP A 110 -1.20 0.43 -40.68
CA TRP A 110 -1.80 1.69 -40.22
C TRP A 110 -2.99 1.44 -39.30
N THR A 111 -3.19 2.34 -38.36
CA THR A 111 -4.34 2.32 -37.42
C THR A 111 -5.23 3.54 -37.59
N LYS A 112 -4.70 4.64 -38.13
CA LYS A 112 -5.47 5.83 -38.53
C LYS A 112 -5.00 6.38 -39.86
N HIS A 113 -5.94 6.88 -40.66
CA HIS A 113 -5.66 7.55 -41.92
C HIS A 113 -6.68 8.67 -42.18
N ASN A 114 -6.29 9.62 -43.03
CA ASN A 114 -7.16 10.65 -43.57
C ASN A 114 -7.07 10.61 -45.11
N GLY A 115 -8.11 10.07 -45.75
CA GLY A 115 -8.05 9.77 -47.19
C GLY A 115 -6.95 8.75 -47.50
N ILE A 116 -6.02 9.10 -48.38
CA ILE A 116 -4.88 8.25 -48.77
C ILE A 116 -3.63 8.44 -47.90
N THR A 117 -3.69 9.33 -46.92
CA THR A 117 -2.56 9.67 -46.05
C THR A 117 -2.68 8.93 -44.73
N VAL A 118 -1.70 8.08 -44.42
CA VAL A 118 -1.57 7.42 -43.11
C VAL A 118 -1.13 8.46 -42.09
N THR A 119 -1.81 8.50 -40.94
CA THR A 119 -1.53 9.44 -39.85
C THR A 119 -1.08 8.76 -38.56
N GLU A 120 -1.27 7.45 -38.43
CA GLU A 120 -0.80 6.64 -37.30
C GLU A 120 -0.59 5.20 -37.78
N THR A 121 0.52 4.62 -37.37
CA THR A 121 0.93 3.24 -37.61
C THR A 121 0.91 2.44 -36.32
N LEU A 122 0.97 1.11 -36.45
CA LEU A 122 1.14 0.22 -35.30
C LEU A 122 2.47 0.49 -34.58
N GLU A 123 3.52 0.92 -35.30
CA GLU A 123 4.77 1.41 -34.66
C GLU A 123 4.50 2.58 -33.73
N ASP A 124 3.73 3.58 -34.17
CA ASP A 124 3.41 4.76 -33.37
C ASP A 124 2.67 4.36 -32.08
N ILE A 125 1.72 3.43 -32.18
CA ILE A 125 1.00 2.90 -31.00
C ILE A 125 1.95 2.17 -30.03
N VAL A 126 2.86 1.34 -30.55
CA VAL A 126 3.83 0.62 -29.72
C VAL A 126 4.76 1.60 -28.99
N ASN A 127 5.27 2.62 -29.70
CA ASN A 127 6.12 3.65 -29.10
C ASN A 127 5.38 4.43 -28.02
N ILE A 128 4.16 4.91 -28.30
CA ILE A 128 3.32 5.60 -27.31
C ILE A 128 3.05 4.71 -26.09
N SER A 129 2.89 3.41 -26.29
CA SER A 129 2.64 2.47 -25.20
C SER A 129 3.88 2.31 -24.32
N ASN A 130 5.07 2.19 -24.92
CA ASN A 130 6.33 2.11 -24.18
C ASN A 130 6.60 3.40 -23.40
N ASP A 131 6.44 4.57 -24.03
CA ASP A 131 6.62 5.87 -23.36
C ASP A 131 5.72 6.01 -22.13
N LYS A 132 4.47 5.51 -22.22
CA LYS A 132 3.53 5.52 -21.10
C LYS A 132 3.88 4.51 -20.01
N ILE A 133 4.47 3.37 -20.37
CA ILE A 133 4.95 2.39 -19.39
C ILE A 133 6.09 3.02 -18.58
N ASP A 134 7.05 3.65 -19.25
CA ASP A 134 8.17 4.33 -18.61
C ASP A 134 7.69 5.46 -17.67
N GLU A 135 6.69 6.25 -18.09
CA GLU A 135 6.08 7.29 -17.23
C GLU A 135 5.41 6.70 -15.98
N VAL A 136 4.75 5.56 -16.13
CA VAL A 136 4.08 4.87 -15.01
C VAL A 136 5.12 4.31 -14.04
N GLU A 137 6.18 3.69 -14.53
CA GLU A 137 7.27 3.17 -13.70
C GLU A 137 7.91 4.29 -12.87
N GLN A 138 8.20 5.45 -13.48
CA GLN A 138 8.71 6.61 -12.73
C GLN A 138 7.77 7.05 -11.60
N LYS A 139 6.45 7.10 -11.86
CA LYS A 139 5.47 7.49 -10.83
C LYS A 139 5.36 6.47 -9.70
N ILE A 140 5.59 5.19 -9.98
CA ILE A 140 5.64 4.15 -8.95
C ILE A 140 6.84 4.40 -8.04
N ASP A 141 8.02 4.65 -8.61
CA ASP A 141 9.23 4.94 -7.82
C ASP A 141 9.06 6.18 -6.93
N GLU A 142 8.47 7.25 -7.46
CA GLU A 142 8.17 8.47 -6.68
C GLU A 142 7.19 8.19 -5.53
N ALA A 143 6.17 7.37 -5.76
CA ALA A 143 5.21 6.98 -4.74
C ALA A 143 5.84 6.10 -3.65
N GLU A 144 6.70 5.16 -4.03
CA GLU A 144 7.46 4.32 -3.09
C GLU A 144 8.37 5.17 -2.20
N GLN A 145 9.09 6.13 -2.78
CA GLN A 145 9.92 7.05 -2.01
C GLN A 145 9.09 7.89 -1.05
N ALA A 146 7.95 8.42 -1.50
CA ALA A 146 7.04 9.19 -0.64
C ALA A 146 6.49 8.35 0.54
N ILE A 147 6.22 7.06 0.32
CA ILE A 147 5.82 6.12 1.38
C ILE A 147 6.96 5.94 2.39
N ILE A 148 8.19 5.74 1.92
CA ILE A 148 9.37 5.61 2.79
C ILE A 148 9.56 6.87 3.64
N ASP A 149 9.53 8.05 3.02
CA ASP A 149 9.70 9.33 3.70
C ASP A 149 8.60 9.56 4.75
N THR A 150 7.36 9.21 4.42
CA THR A 150 6.21 9.29 5.33
C THR A 150 6.37 8.35 6.53
N ASN A 151 6.84 7.12 6.29
CA ASN A 151 7.07 6.14 7.36
C ASN A 151 8.18 6.59 8.30
N ASN A 152 9.27 7.14 7.75
CA ASN A 152 10.36 7.70 8.56
C ASN A 152 9.87 8.86 9.42
N ALA A 153 9.14 9.82 8.83
CA ALA A 153 8.57 10.94 9.57
C ALA A 153 7.58 10.46 10.66
N THR A 154 6.76 9.45 10.38
CA THR A 154 5.79 8.91 11.36
C THR A 154 6.47 8.19 12.51
N SER A 155 7.54 7.43 12.25
CA SER A 155 8.34 6.78 13.30
C SER A 155 8.87 7.81 14.30
N ASP A 156 9.41 8.94 13.81
CA ASP A 156 9.92 10.02 14.65
C ASP A 156 8.82 10.61 15.55
N TYR A 157 7.61 10.78 15.02
CA TYR A 157 6.48 11.29 15.80
C TYR A 157 6.05 10.35 16.93
N THR A 158 6.10 9.02 16.75
CA THR A 158 5.72 8.09 17.83
C THR A 158 6.67 8.17 19.03
N THR A 159 7.97 8.33 18.77
CA THR A 159 8.98 8.53 19.80
C THR A 159 8.76 9.86 20.53
N VAL A 160 8.58 10.96 19.79
CA VAL A 160 8.33 12.29 20.39
C VAL A 160 7.05 12.30 21.23
N VAL A 161 5.97 11.67 20.77
CA VAL A 161 4.72 11.58 21.53
C VAL A 161 4.95 10.81 22.83
N ASN A 162 5.60 9.64 22.78
CA ASN A 162 5.90 8.85 23.97
C ASN A 162 6.81 9.62 24.95
N ASP A 163 7.79 10.35 24.43
CA ASP A 163 8.76 11.13 25.20
C ASP A 163 8.21 12.46 25.73
N THR A 164 7.03 12.89 25.32
CA THR A 164 6.38 14.12 25.80
C THR A 164 5.08 13.85 26.55
N LYS A 165 4.50 12.66 26.42
CA LYS A 165 3.27 12.26 27.08
C LYS A 165 3.43 12.32 28.61
N LYS A 166 2.54 13.06 29.27
CA LYS A 166 2.38 13.08 30.73
C LYS A 166 0.93 12.79 31.08
N ILE A 167 0.69 11.71 31.82
CA ILE A 167 -0.59 11.33 32.41
C ILE A 167 -0.38 11.28 33.91
N TYR A 168 -0.82 12.31 34.63
CA TYR A 168 -0.64 12.36 36.08
C TYR A 168 -1.51 11.31 36.79
N LYS A 169 -0.91 10.51 37.68
CA LYS A 169 -1.58 9.43 38.43
C LYS A 169 -1.67 9.68 39.94
N GLY A 170 -1.11 10.79 40.44
CA GLY A 170 -1.12 11.15 41.85
C GLY A 170 0.28 11.22 42.45
N VAL A 171 0.37 10.99 43.76
CA VAL A 171 1.59 11.09 44.55
C VAL A 171 1.84 9.85 45.38
N VAL A 172 3.13 9.52 45.58
CA VAL A 172 3.59 8.51 46.53
C VAL A 172 4.59 9.11 47.50
N ASN A 173 4.82 8.44 48.63
CA ASN A 173 5.73 8.94 49.65
C ASN A 173 7.19 8.68 49.27
N LEU A 174 7.53 7.44 48.91
CA LEU A 174 8.88 6.99 48.59
C LEU A 174 9.01 6.57 47.12
N ILE A 175 10.23 6.61 46.58
CA ILE A 175 10.50 6.10 45.22
C ILE A 175 10.16 4.60 45.11
N SER A 176 10.42 3.83 46.18
CA SER A 176 10.11 2.39 46.23
C SER A 176 8.62 2.08 46.06
N ASP A 177 7.75 3.04 46.37
CA ASP A 177 6.30 2.88 46.31
C ASP A 177 5.77 2.95 44.87
N LEU A 178 6.57 3.46 43.92
CA LEU A 178 6.17 3.58 42.51
C LEU A 178 5.82 2.20 41.92
N GLN A 179 6.69 1.21 42.13
CA GLN A 179 6.50 -0.13 41.57
C GLN A 179 5.43 -0.93 42.30
N THR A 180 5.26 -0.70 43.60
CA THR A 180 4.24 -1.41 44.41
C THR A 180 2.84 -0.84 44.17
N THR A 181 2.73 0.49 44.01
CA THR A 181 1.46 1.19 43.77
C THR A 181 1.03 1.07 42.29
N PHE A 182 2.00 1.09 41.37
CA PHE A 182 1.77 0.99 39.93
C PHE A 182 2.54 -0.21 39.35
N PRO A 183 2.07 -1.46 39.53
CA PRO A 183 2.80 -2.66 39.11
C PRO A 183 2.82 -2.87 37.59
N ASN A 184 1.85 -2.30 36.86
CA ASN A 184 1.75 -2.37 35.39
C ASN A 184 1.62 -0.95 34.81
N PRO A 185 2.69 -0.13 34.87
CA PRO A 185 2.63 1.24 34.39
C PRO A 185 2.62 1.31 32.85
N GLU A 186 1.89 2.28 32.30
CA GLU A 186 1.88 2.55 30.86
C GLU A 186 2.72 3.78 30.52
N VAL A 187 3.22 3.84 29.29
CA VAL A 187 4.04 4.96 28.80
C VAL A 187 3.33 6.30 29.01
N GLY A 188 4.04 7.22 29.64
CA GLY A 188 3.58 8.56 29.96
C GLY A 188 2.95 8.72 31.34
N TRP A 189 2.68 7.64 32.08
CA TRP A 189 2.23 7.77 33.48
C TRP A 189 3.26 8.55 34.29
N THR A 190 2.80 9.57 35.00
CA THR A 190 3.63 10.51 35.77
C THR A 190 3.14 10.57 37.22
N VAL A 191 4.06 10.44 38.17
CA VAL A 191 3.77 10.38 39.61
C VAL A 191 4.73 11.30 40.36
N GLY A 192 4.21 12.10 41.28
CA GLY A 192 5.05 12.89 42.19
C GLY A 192 5.54 12.06 43.38
N VAL A 193 6.83 12.13 43.71
CA VAL A 193 7.39 11.49 44.90
C VAL A 193 7.68 12.57 45.95
N ARG A 194 7.06 12.44 47.13
CA ARG A 194 7.15 13.43 48.21
C ARG A 194 8.55 13.50 48.83
N GLU A 195 9.19 12.35 49.05
CA GLU A 195 10.52 12.25 49.68
C GLU A 195 11.56 13.19 49.05
N ASN A 196 11.58 13.27 47.73
CA ASN A 196 12.60 14.01 46.98
C ASN A 196 12.03 15.11 46.07
N LYS A 197 10.74 15.43 46.20
CA LYS A 197 10.05 16.49 45.45
C LYS A 197 10.24 16.39 43.94
N THR A 198 10.26 15.17 43.41
CA THR A 198 10.55 14.90 41.99
C THR A 198 9.37 14.20 41.33
N GLU A 199 9.01 14.63 40.11
CA GLU A 199 8.10 13.90 39.24
C GLU A 199 8.83 12.80 38.50
N TYR A 200 8.30 11.59 38.55
CA TYR A 200 8.79 10.45 37.79
C TYR A 200 7.79 10.07 36.70
N ARG A 201 8.28 9.76 35.51
CA ARG A 201 7.49 9.29 34.37
C ARG A 201 7.96 7.93 33.89
N TRP A 202 7.00 7.04 33.60
CA TRP A 202 7.29 5.74 33.01
C TRP A 202 7.57 5.82 31.50
N ASP A 203 8.68 5.24 31.05
CA ASP A 203 9.16 5.29 29.65
C ASP A 203 9.04 3.96 28.87
N SER A 204 8.24 3.01 29.37
CA SER A 204 8.14 1.59 28.96
C SER A 204 9.12 0.63 29.63
N SER A 205 10.21 1.14 30.22
CA SER A 205 11.24 0.32 30.84
C SER A 205 11.49 0.66 32.31
N GLU A 206 11.50 1.95 32.65
CA GLU A 206 11.74 2.42 34.01
C GLU A 206 11.07 3.77 34.30
N TRP A 207 11.04 4.13 35.59
CA TRP A 207 10.59 5.44 36.06
C TRP A 207 11.73 6.45 35.94
N LYS A 208 11.60 7.41 35.03
CA LYS A 208 12.59 8.48 34.80
C LYS A 208 12.20 9.77 35.54
N PRO A 209 13.12 10.46 36.22
CA PRO A 209 12.84 11.79 36.76
C PRO A 209 12.65 12.79 35.62
N VAL A 210 11.56 13.55 35.64
CA VAL A 210 11.16 14.47 34.55
C VAL A 210 10.89 15.90 35.00
N GLY A 211 10.92 16.18 36.30
CA GLY A 211 10.65 17.52 36.81
C GLY A 211 10.59 17.58 38.34
N ILE A 212 10.33 18.78 38.83
CA ILE A 212 10.07 19.04 40.25
C ILE A 212 8.57 18.83 40.49
N SER A 213 8.22 18.21 41.62
CA SER A 213 6.84 18.02 42.01
C SER A 213 6.31 19.28 42.68
N ASP A 214 5.30 19.91 42.08
CA ASP A 214 4.62 21.10 42.62
C ASP A 214 3.54 20.77 43.67
N THR A 215 3.55 19.54 44.20
CA THR A 215 2.49 19.09 45.11
C THR A 215 2.51 19.93 46.38
N PRO A 216 1.41 20.64 46.72
CA PRO A 216 1.36 21.48 47.91
C PRO A 216 1.57 20.61 49.16
N GLU A 217 2.71 20.76 49.81
CA GLU A 217 3.07 20.05 51.06
C GLU A 217 2.44 20.70 52.30
N GLY A 218 1.40 21.51 52.13
CA GLY A 218 0.82 22.35 53.17
C GLY A 218 1.58 23.66 53.37
N PHE A 219 1.19 24.43 54.38
CA PHE A 219 1.92 25.63 54.83
C PHE A 219 2.00 25.67 56.35
N THR A 220 2.93 26.47 56.87
CA THR A 220 3.05 26.72 58.31
C THR A 220 2.23 27.94 58.68
N ILE A 221 1.45 27.83 59.76
CA ILE A 221 0.79 28.96 60.42
C ILE A 221 1.53 29.25 61.73
N THR A 222 1.83 30.53 61.96
CA THR A 222 2.35 31.00 63.25
C THR A 222 1.42 32.07 63.81
N VAL A 223 1.01 31.90 65.06
CA VAL A 223 0.28 32.89 65.85
C VAL A 223 1.27 33.48 66.84
N SER A 224 1.52 34.79 66.75
CA SER A 224 2.44 35.48 67.65
C SER A 224 2.28 37.00 67.58
N GLU A 225 2.58 37.70 68.67
CA GLU A 225 2.61 39.18 68.73
C GLU A 225 3.76 39.77 67.90
N ASN A 226 4.85 39.02 67.75
CA ASN A 226 5.98 39.43 66.92
C ASN A 226 5.94 38.70 65.57
N PRO A 227 6.22 39.38 64.46
CA PRO A 227 6.26 38.75 63.15
C PRO A 227 7.35 37.67 63.11
N PRO A 228 7.09 36.50 62.51
CA PRO A 228 8.09 35.46 62.36
C PRO A 228 9.20 35.92 61.42
N LEU A 229 10.43 35.46 61.70
CA LEU A 229 11.60 35.78 60.87
C LEU A 229 11.56 35.14 59.47
N SER A 230 10.67 34.16 59.26
CA SER A 230 10.48 33.47 57.97
C SER A 230 9.28 34.05 57.21
N GLY A 231 9.51 34.45 55.96
CA GLY A 231 8.43 34.88 55.04
C GLY A 231 7.62 33.74 54.40
N HIS A 232 7.91 32.48 54.72
CA HIS A 232 7.23 31.30 54.18
C HIS A 232 6.15 30.74 55.13
N THR A 233 5.56 31.61 55.95
CA THR A 233 4.62 31.27 57.00
C THR A 233 3.43 32.22 56.95
N LEU A 234 2.21 31.69 57.06
CA LEU A 234 1.03 32.52 57.29
C LEU A 234 1.08 33.01 58.75
N TRP A 235 1.29 34.31 58.94
CA TRP A 235 1.36 34.91 60.27
C TRP A 235 0.01 35.51 60.68
N LEU A 236 -0.44 35.14 61.88
CA LEU A 236 -1.58 35.73 62.55
C LEU A 236 -1.08 36.59 63.72
N ASP A 237 -1.24 37.91 63.57
CA ASP A 237 -0.89 38.89 64.59
C ASP A 237 -1.93 38.88 65.70
N VAL A 238 -1.59 38.19 66.79
CA VAL A 238 -2.44 38.05 67.98
C VAL A 238 -1.57 38.19 69.22
N ALA A 239 -2.03 38.96 70.20
CA ALA A 239 -1.37 39.15 71.50
C ALA A 239 -1.52 37.92 72.43
N GLU A 240 -1.06 36.75 71.96
CA GLU A 240 -1.07 35.48 72.66
C GLU A 240 0.32 34.81 72.62
N GLU A 241 0.50 33.74 73.40
CA GLU A 241 1.73 32.94 73.38
C GLU A 241 2.02 32.41 71.97
N SER A 242 3.30 32.48 71.55
CA SER A 242 3.72 32.04 70.22
C SER A 242 3.43 30.56 70.01
N ARG A 243 2.59 30.25 69.01
CA ARG A 243 2.26 28.88 68.59
C ARG A 243 2.51 28.73 67.10
N THR A 244 3.07 27.60 66.72
CA THR A 244 3.32 27.27 65.31
C THR A 244 2.78 25.88 65.03
N ALA A 245 2.01 25.76 63.96
CA ALA A 245 1.46 24.51 63.47
C ALA A 245 1.69 24.40 61.97
N ARG A 246 2.02 23.19 61.51
CA ARG A 246 2.00 22.89 60.08
C ARG A 246 0.60 22.43 59.72
N VAL A 247 0.11 22.85 58.56
CA VAL A 247 -1.25 22.54 58.11
C VAL A 247 -1.16 21.89 56.74
N VAL A 248 -1.81 20.74 56.61
CA VAL A 248 -1.88 19.93 55.39
C VAL A 248 -3.34 19.81 54.93
N MET A 249 -3.56 19.38 53.69
CA MET A 249 -4.92 19.12 53.20
C MET A 249 -5.60 18.02 54.04
N SER A 250 -6.83 18.25 54.47
CA SER A 250 -7.62 17.25 55.19
C SER A 250 -8.16 16.19 54.22
N ALA A 251 -8.21 14.95 54.68
CA ALA A 251 -8.84 13.84 53.95
C ALA A 251 -10.38 13.86 54.02
N THR A 252 -10.94 14.73 54.87
CA THR A 252 -12.38 14.83 55.11
C THR A 252 -12.88 16.19 54.63
N GLU A 253 -13.98 16.19 53.87
CA GLU A 253 -14.67 17.42 53.46
C GLU A 253 -15.30 18.09 54.70
N PRO A 254 -15.11 19.41 54.91
CA PRO A 254 -15.76 20.15 55.98
C PRO A 254 -17.28 20.17 55.81
N GLU A 255 -17.98 20.18 56.93
CA GLU A 255 -19.45 20.15 56.99
C GLU A 255 -20.11 21.48 56.57
N ASP A 256 -19.32 22.55 56.45
CA ASP A 256 -19.76 23.91 56.14
C ASP A 256 -18.95 24.48 54.96
N ASP A 257 -19.65 24.98 53.95
CA ASP A 257 -19.08 25.59 52.73
C ASP A 257 -18.22 26.85 53.00
N THR A 258 -18.24 27.39 54.23
CA THR A 258 -17.39 28.51 54.66
C THR A 258 -16.01 28.08 55.17
N GLN A 259 -15.72 26.78 55.24
CA GLN A 259 -14.47 26.23 55.75
C GLN A 259 -13.55 25.69 54.64
N ILE A 260 -12.23 25.73 54.89
CA ILE A 260 -11.21 25.19 53.98
C ILE A 260 -10.76 23.78 54.44
N TRP A 261 -10.51 22.88 53.48
CA TRP A 261 -10.27 21.45 53.68
C TRP A 261 -8.86 21.13 54.19
N TRP A 262 -8.53 21.60 55.38
CA TRP A 262 -7.16 21.63 55.89
C TRP A 262 -7.16 21.17 57.36
N GLN A 263 -6.14 20.41 57.76
CA GLN A 263 -5.97 19.88 59.12
C GLN A 263 -4.55 20.13 59.63
N ILE A 264 -4.38 20.20 60.94
CA ILE A 264 -3.06 20.28 61.56
C ILE A 264 -2.31 18.97 61.27
N ASP A 265 -1.08 19.09 60.80
CA ASP A 265 -0.12 17.98 60.66
C ASP A 265 0.30 17.58 62.09
N GLU A 266 -0.33 16.51 62.63
CA GLU A 266 -0.07 15.99 63.98
C GLU A 266 1.35 15.44 64.16
#